data_AF-A0ABD5TR93-F1
#
_entry.id   AF-A0ABD5TR93-F1
#
_cell.length_a   1.000
_cell.length_b   1.000
_cell.length_c   1.000
_cell.angle_alpha   90.00
_cell.angle_beta   90.00
_cell.angle_gamma   90.00
#
_symmetry.space_group_name_H-M   'P 1'
#
loop_
_entity.id
_entity.type
_entity.pdbx_description
1 polymer ?
#
loop_
_entity_poly.entity_id
_entity_poly.type
_entity_poly.pdbx_seq_one_letter_code
_entity_poly.pdbx_strand_id
1 'polypeptide(L)'
;MQSRFVGRRTFESAEIVEEGKLHLRVDVSGDYYPSEVSARLEIRWYRNDDFTVHYREVRRDGAWMCRWDRHPNAHNSRDHFHPPPNASRTDAEDAQWPDDHRDVTRLVLDRIEERIETLWERR
;
A
#
# COMPACT_ATOMS: atom_id res chain seq x y z
N MET A 1 -23.38 -8.62 -0.61
CA MET A 1 -22.80 -7.50 -1.37
C MET A 1 -21.97 -8.13 -2.48
N GLN A 2 -22.43 -8.10 -3.75
CA GLN A 2 -21.56 -8.52 -4.85
C GLN A 2 -20.44 -7.49 -4.92
N SER A 3 -19.20 -7.93 -4.66
CA SER A 3 -18.03 -7.06 -4.77
C SER A 3 -18.02 -6.43 -6.17
N ARG A 4 -17.95 -5.10 -6.23
CA ARG A 4 -17.96 -4.32 -7.50
C ARG A 4 -16.75 -4.64 -8.39
N PHE A 5 -15.87 -5.51 -7.90
CA PHE A 5 -14.63 -5.95 -8.50
C PHE A 5 -14.72 -7.32 -9.20
N VAL A 6 -15.84 -8.04 -9.09
CA VAL A 6 -15.99 -9.35 -9.77
C VAL A 6 -15.79 -9.20 -11.28
N GLY A 7 -14.81 -9.93 -11.81
CA GLY A 7 -14.46 -9.94 -13.24
C GLY A 7 -13.46 -8.86 -13.66
N ARG A 8 -12.99 -8.02 -12.74
CA ARG A 8 -11.92 -7.05 -13.04
C ARG A 8 -10.56 -7.61 -12.71
N ARG A 9 -9.58 -7.28 -13.55
CA ARG A 9 -8.18 -7.54 -13.23
C ARG A 9 -7.78 -6.65 -12.06
N THR A 10 -7.30 -7.24 -10.97
CA THR A 10 -6.82 -6.47 -9.81
C THR A 10 -5.38 -6.02 -10.00
N PHE A 11 -4.53 -6.87 -10.58
CA PHE A 11 -3.09 -6.61 -10.75
C PHE A 11 -2.66 -6.77 -12.21
N GLU A 12 -1.85 -5.83 -12.69
CA GLU A 12 -1.18 -5.93 -13.99
C GLU A 12 0.03 -6.86 -13.91
N SER A 13 0.85 -6.68 -12.89
CA SER A 13 2.09 -7.44 -12.70
C SER A 13 2.37 -7.62 -11.22
N ALA A 14 3.12 -8.68 -10.90
CA ALA A 14 3.74 -8.87 -9.61
C ALA A 14 5.11 -9.50 -9.84
N GLU A 15 6.17 -8.87 -9.36
CA GLU A 15 7.54 -9.35 -9.56
C GLU A 15 8.44 -9.08 -8.35
N ILE A 16 9.44 -9.93 -8.18
CA ILE A 16 10.49 -9.72 -7.20
C ILE A 16 11.59 -8.90 -7.89
N VAL A 17 11.85 -7.70 -7.40
CA VAL A 17 12.90 -6.82 -7.90
C VAL A 17 14.17 -7.06 -7.08
N GLU A 18 15.19 -7.61 -7.72
CA GLU A 18 16.48 -7.92 -7.07
C GLU A 18 17.51 -6.78 -7.21
N GLU A 19 17.35 -5.89 -8.19
CA GLU A 19 18.23 -4.75 -8.39
C GLU A 19 18.13 -3.76 -7.23
N GLY A 20 19.26 -3.46 -6.58
CA GLY A 20 19.31 -2.61 -5.40
C GLY A 20 18.80 -3.32 -4.15
N LYS A 21 17.64 -2.89 -3.64
CA LYS A 21 17.03 -3.44 -2.42
C LYS A 21 15.97 -4.47 -2.82
N LEU A 22 16.17 -5.74 -2.48
CA LEU A 22 15.19 -6.80 -2.72
C LEU A 22 13.79 -6.41 -2.18
N HIS A 23 12.78 -6.41 -3.04
CA HIS A 23 11.38 -6.15 -2.68
C HIS A 23 10.41 -6.79 -3.69
N LEU A 24 9.16 -6.99 -3.28
CA LEU A 24 8.04 -7.30 -4.17
C LEU A 24 7.50 -5.98 -4.73
N ARG A 25 7.33 -5.91 -6.06
CA ARG A 25 6.65 -4.83 -6.77
C ARG A 25 5.37 -5.37 -7.42
N VAL A 26 4.25 -4.72 -7.16
CA VAL A 26 2.95 -5.04 -7.75
C VAL A 26 2.39 -3.80 -8.40
N ASP A 27 2.16 -3.85 -9.72
CA ASP A 27 1.41 -2.80 -10.41
C ASP A 27 -0.08 -3.16 -10.37
N VAL A 28 -0.89 -2.27 -9.79
CA VAL A 28 -2.34 -2.45 -9.66
C VAL A 28 -2.99 -2.04 -10.98
N SER A 29 -3.98 -2.82 -11.43
CA SER A 29 -4.65 -2.55 -12.70
C SER A 29 -5.46 -1.27 -12.67
N GLY A 30 -5.33 -0.48 -13.74
CA GLY A 30 -6.15 0.71 -13.96
C GLY A 30 -7.64 0.38 -14.01
N ASP A 31 -8.02 -0.82 -14.46
CA ASP A 31 -9.41 -1.30 -14.48
C ASP A 31 -10.02 -1.41 -13.08
N TYR A 32 -9.18 -1.46 -12.05
CA TYR A 32 -9.60 -1.47 -10.66
C TYR A 32 -10.10 -0.09 -10.19
N TYR A 33 -9.75 1.00 -10.89
CA TYR A 33 -10.08 2.39 -10.53
C TYR A 33 -11.20 2.99 -11.38
N PRO A 34 -11.98 3.96 -10.83
CA PRO A 34 -13.03 4.65 -11.57
C PRO A 34 -12.53 5.71 -12.57
N SER A 35 -11.24 6.02 -12.52
CA SER A 35 -10.56 7.01 -13.36
C SER A 35 -9.17 6.52 -13.70
N GLU A 36 -8.49 7.17 -14.66
CA GLU A 36 -7.11 6.86 -15.00
C GLU A 36 -6.16 7.08 -13.80
N VAL A 37 -5.51 6.01 -13.36
CA VAL A 37 -4.55 5.98 -12.25
C VAL A 37 -3.42 5.01 -12.60
N SER A 38 -2.17 5.41 -12.34
CA SER A 38 -1.04 4.46 -12.25
C SER A 38 -0.79 4.17 -10.79
N ALA A 39 -1.02 2.92 -10.36
CA ALA A 39 -0.90 2.54 -8.95
C ALA A 39 0.07 1.39 -8.74
N ARG A 40 0.84 1.47 -7.65
CA ARG A 40 1.89 0.51 -7.30
C ARG A 40 1.90 0.23 -5.80
N LEU A 41 2.08 -1.04 -5.47
CA LEU A 41 2.36 -1.54 -4.13
C LEU A 41 3.78 -2.14 -4.11
N GLU A 42 4.60 -1.70 -3.17
CA GLU A 42 5.95 -2.22 -2.92
C GLU A 42 6.02 -2.77 -1.50
N ILE A 43 6.45 -4.03 -1.36
CA ILE A 43 6.59 -4.70 -0.06
C ILE A 43 8.03 -5.15 0.12
N ARG A 44 8.64 -4.75 1.24
CA ARG A 44 9.97 -5.19 1.62
C ARG A 44 9.97 -5.78 3.02
N TRP A 45 10.37 -7.05 3.11
CA TRP A 45 10.57 -7.77 4.36
C TRP A 45 12.05 -7.81 4.73
N TYR A 46 12.35 -7.75 6.03
CA TYR A 46 13.69 -7.91 6.57
C TYR A 46 13.76 -9.15 7.47
N ARG A 47 14.97 -9.62 7.76
CA ARG A 47 15.20 -10.84 8.57
C ARG A 47 14.96 -10.65 10.08
N ASN A 48 14.75 -9.41 10.52
CA ASN A 48 14.52 -9.03 11.91
C ASN A 48 13.05 -8.65 12.18
N ASP A 49 12.13 -9.17 11.35
CA ASP A 49 10.69 -8.89 11.36
C ASP A 49 10.30 -7.44 11.05
N ASP A 50 11.25 -6.59 10.71
CA ASP A 50 10.97 -5.26 10.17
C ASP A 50 10.41 -5.38 8.75
N PHE A 51 9.67 -4.36 8.34
CA PHE A 51 9.17 -4.22 6.98
C PHE A 51 8.87 -2.78 6.61
N THR A 52 8.78 -2.55 5.31
CA THR A 52 8.18 -1.35 4.74
C THR A 52 7.20 -1.74 3.65
N VAL A 53 5.98 -1.25 3.74
CA VAL A 53 4.97 -1.38 2.70
C VAL A 53 4.64 0.01 2.18
N HIS A 54 4.80 0.24 0.89
CA HIS A 54 4.55 1.52 0.27
C HIS A 54 3.53 1.36 -0.85
N TYR A 55 2.45 2.12 -0.78
CA TYR A 55 1.45 2.17 -1.84
C TYR A 55 1.36 3.59 -2.38
N ARG A 56 1.36 3.72 -3.72
CA ARG A 56 1.37 4.99 -4.42
C ARG A 56 0.46 4.97 -5.63
N GLU A 57 -0.30 6.04 -5.78
CA GLU A 57 -1.15 6.36 -6.93
C GLU A 57 -0.62 7.63 -7.61
N VAL A 58 -0.50 7.60 -8.94
CA VAL A 58 -0.29 8.79 -9.77
C VAL A 58 -1.58 9.08 -10.52
N ARG A 59 -2.03 10.32 -10.41
CA ARG A 59 -3.26 10.83 -11.00
C ARG A 59 -2.96 12.12 -11.75
N ARG A 60 -3.92 12.57 -12.55
CA ARG A 60 -3.81 13.85 -13.29
C ARG A 60 -3.63 15.05 -12.37
N ASP A 61 -4.25 15.02 -11.20
CA ASP A 61 -4.35 16.08 -10.21
C ASP A 61 -3.32 15.99 -9.08
N GLY A 62 -2.49 14.94 -9.06
CA GLY A 62 -1.42 14.78 -8.08
C GLY A 62 -1.01 13.34 -7.81
N ALA A 63 -0.33 13.15 -6.68
CA ALA A 63 0.01 11.84 -6.16
C ALA A 63 -0.70 11.60 -4.83
N TRP A 64 -0.98 10.34 -4.56
CA TRP A 64 -1.51 9.88 -3.28
C TRP A 64 -0.68 8.68 -2.85
N MET A 65 -0.04 8.74 -1.69
CA MET A 65 0.79 7.65 -1.19
C MET A 65 0.69 7.51 0.32
N CYS A 66 0.78 6.28 0.80
CA CYS A 66 0.82 5.94 2.22
C CYS A 66 1.80 4.78 2.46
N ARG A 67 2.23 4.62 3.72
CA ARG A 67 3.13 3.53 4.11
C ARG A 67 2.71 2.88 5.40
N TRP A 68 2.96 1.58 5.50
CA TRP A 68 2.91 0.81 6.73
C TRP A 68 4.30 0.30 7.02
N ASP A 69 4.90 0.79 8.10
CA ASP A 69 6.27 0.49 8.42
C ASP A 69 6.36 -0.15 9.81
N ARG A 70 7.26 -1.13 9.90
CA ARG A 70 7.77 -1.72 11.15
C ARG A 70 9.27 -1.57 11.15
N HIS A 71 9.77 -0.60 11.88
CA HIS A 71 11.20 -0.44 12.16
C HIS A 71 11.42 0.54 13.32
N PRO A 72 12.54 0.44 14.05
CA PRO A 72 12.90 1.45 15.03
C PRO A 72 13.02 2.83 14.37
N ASN A 73 12.50 3.87 15.02
CA ASN A 73 12.76 5.25 14.64
C ASN A 73 12.77 6.16 15.91
N ALA A 74 13.17 7.43 15.76
CA ALA A 74 13.35 8.34 16.90
C ALA A 74 12.08 9.10 17.35
N HIS A 75 10.99 9.01 16.59
CA HIS A 75 9.83 9.90 16.73
C HIS A 75 8.50 9.15 16.91
N ASN A 76 8.47 7.84 16.66
CA ASN A 76 7.31 6.97 16.69
C ASN A 76 7.67 5.61 17.31
N SER A 77 6.64 4.85 17.61
CA SER A 77 6.76 3.44 17.95
C SER A 77 7.33 2.62 16.78
N ARG A 78 7.79 1.39 17.05
CA ARG A 78 8.34 0.49 16.02
C ARG A 78 7.37 0.31 14.86
N ASP A 79 6.08 0.19 15.15
CA ASP A 79 5.01 0.11 14.16
C ASP A 79 4.40 1.51 13.95
N HIS A 80 4.38 1.98 12.71
CA HIS A 80 3.84 3.30 12.39
C HIS A 80 3.27 3.36 10.96
N PHE A 81 2.25 4.20 10.80
CA PHE A 81 1.59 4.48 9.53
C PHE A 81 1.99 5.88 9.04
N HIS A 82 2.38 5.99 7.78
CA HIS A 82 2.55 7.28 7.12
C HIS A 82 1.31 7.58 6.28
N PRO A 83 0.48 8.57 6.67
CA PRO A 83 -0.77 8.85 6.00
C PRO A 83 -0.59 9.52 4.64
N PRO A 84 -1.61 9.41 3.78
CA PRO A 84 -1.70 10.20 2.55
C PRO A 84 -1.82 11.71 2.83
N PRO A 85 -1.57 12.57 1.82
CA PRO A 85 -1.27 12.24 0.43
C PRO A 85 0.20 11.93 0.14
N ASN A 86 1.11 12.23 1.08
CA ASN A 86 2.55 12.29 0.79
C ASN A 86 3.38 11.26 1.54
N ALA A 87 2.77 10.44 2.41
CA ALA A 87 3.49 9.56 3.34
C ALA A 87 4.62 10.30 4.08
N SER A 88 4.32 11.51 4.56
CA SER A 88 5.32 12.39 5.19
C SER A 88 5.91 11.72 6.42
N ARG A 89 7.22 11.91 6.64
CA ARG A 89 7.89 11.43 7.84
C ARG A 89 7.39 12.14 9.11
N THR A 90 7.02 13.42 9.00
CA THR A 90 6.58 14.23 10.14
C THR A 90 5.17 13.90 10.60
N ASP A 91 4.38 13.27 9.72
CA ASP A 91 2.96 13.01 9.94
C ASP A 91 2.73 11.53 10.28
N ALA A 92 3.79 10.81 10.64
CA ALA A 92 3.72 9.40 10.99
C ALA A 92 2.92 9.21 12.28
N GLU A 93 1.99 8.27 12.26
CA GLU A 93 1.12 7.93 13.37
C GLU A 93 1.53 6.57 13.94
N ASP A 94 1.61 6.48 15.27
CA ASP A 94 1.87 5.20 15.94
C ASP A 94 0.74 4.21 15.65
N ALA A 95 1.12 2.96 15.40
CA ALA A 95 0.19 1.89 15.07
C ALA A 95 0.63 0.56 15.69
N GLN A 96 -0.13 -0.51 15.44
CA GLN A 96 0.23 -1.87 15.79
C GLN A 96 -0.14 -2.79 14.64
N TRP A 97 0.82 -3.58 14.16
CA TRP A 97 0.62 -4.52 13.06
C TRP A 97 0.60 -5.96 13.56
N PRO A 98 -0.11 -6.88 12.85
CA PRO A 98 0.02 -8.31 13.12
C PRO A 98 1.48 -8.79 13.07
N ASP A 99 1.79 -9.84 13.81
CA ASP A 99 3.13 -10.45 13.77
C ASP A 99 3.34 -11.28 12.49
N ASP A 100 2.29 -11.94 12.00
CA ASP A 100 2.36 -12.75 10.79
C ASP A 100 2.36 -11.87 9.53
N HIS A 101 3.38 -12.02 8.68
CA HIS A 101 3.53 -11.27 7.44
C HIS A 101 2.34 -11.42 6.47
N ARG A 102 1.62 -12.55 6.51
CA ARG A 102 0.43 -12.79 5.69
C ARG A 102 -0.75 -11.94 6.20
N ASP A 103 -0.85 -11.77 7.51
CA ASP A 103 -1.88 -10.95 8.12
C ASP A 103 -1.60 -9.46 7.92
N VAL A 104 -0.33 -9.03 7.97
CA VAL A 104 0.07 -7.68 7.55
C VAL A 104 -0.28 -7.45 6.08
N THR A 105 0.01 -8.41 5.19
CA THR A 105 -0.30 -8.30 3.76
C THR A 105 -1.81 -8.18 3.53
N ARG A 106 -2.62 -8.97 4.24
CA ARG A 106 -4.09 -8.88 4.17
C ARG A 106 -4.58 -7.51 4.63
N LEU A 107 -4.10 -7.02 5.77
CA LEU A 107 -4.44 -5.69 6.30
C LEU A 107 -4.18 -4.59 5.26
N VAL A 108 -3.01 -4.62 4.62
CA VAL A 108 -2.63 -3.64 3.59
C VAL A 108 -3.58 -3.72 2.39
N LEU A 109 -3.82 -4.92 1.88
CA LEU A 109 -4.69 -5.12 0.71
C LEU A 109 -6.13 -4.69 1.00
N ASP A 110 -6.65 -5.00 2.18
CA ASP A 110 -7.99 -4.57 2.62
C ASP A 110 -8.10 -3.03 2.66
N ARG A 111 -7.07 -2.34 3.17
CA ARG A 111 -7.03 -0.85 3.19
C ARG A 111 -6.95 -0.24 1.80
N ILE A 112 -6.21 -0.88 0.88
CA ILE A 112 -6.15 -0.46 -0.52
C ILE A 112 -7.50 -0.67 -1.20
N GLU A 113 -8.16 -1.81 -0.96
CA GLU A 113 -9.48 -2.09 -1.50
C GLU A 113 -10.52 -1.09 -1.00
N GLU A 114 -10.60 -0.83 0.31
CA GLU A 114 -11.49 0.19 0.92
C GLU A 114 -11.27 1.58 0.31
N ARG A 115 -10.00 1.97 0.12
CA ARG A 115 -9.63 3.23 -0.53
C ARG A 115 -10.18 3.33 -1.96
N ILE A 116 -10.13 2.22 -2.71
CA ILE A 116 -10.58 2.15 -4.10
C ILE A 116 -12.10 2.08 -4.19
N GLU A 117 -12.76 1.34 -3.30
CA GLU A 117 -14.22 1.35 -3.15
C GLU A 117 -14.74 2.77 -2.89
N THR A 118 -14.10 3.49 -1.97
CA THR A 118 -14.44 4.89 -1.66
C THR A 118 -14.35 5.80 -2.90
N LEU A 119 -13.45 5.53 -3.86
CA LEU A 119 -13.41 6.28 -5.12
C LEU A 119 -14.60 5.96 -6.02
N TRP A 120 -14.98 4.69 -6.07
CA TRP A 120 -16.15 4.23 -6.84
C TRP A 120 -17.46 4.79 -6.32
N GLU A 121 -17.54 5.08 -5.02
CA GLU A 121 -18.72 5.71 -4.40
C GLU A 121 -18.80 7.22 -4.64
N ARG A 122 -17.66 7.88 -4.88
CA ARG A 122 -17.58 9.32 -5.14
C ARG A 122 -17.73 9.70 -6.62
N ARG A 123 -17.97 8.71 -7.48
CA ARG A 123 -18.23 8.90 -8.91
C ARG A 123 -19.70 9.24 -9.16
#